data_AF-A0A167JUA8-F1
#
_entry.id   AF-A0A167JUA8-F1
#
_cell.length_a   1.000
_cell.length_b   1.000
_cell.length_c   1.000
_cell.angle_alpha   90.00
_cell.angle_beta   90.00
_cell.angle_gamma   90.00
#
_symmetry.space_group_name_H-M   'P 1'
#
loop_
_entity.id
_entity.type
_entity.pdbx_description
1 polymer ?
#
loop_
_entity_poly.entity_id
_entity_poly.type
_entity_poly.pdbx_seq_one_letter_code
_entity_poly.pdbx_strand_id
1 'polypeptide(L)'
;MAQASSSVSPVHLKPRGYLYPFRGRSDVLLPTKVFHGANVRSHYLSSPIEAPPPIISSSEFVHPLLIHHLMRNKKNRALGVKFEPGNNPPDAITNMEGALHTFVTPIVQAMLHGEYAYYAGQHMMLRFLPTKDRMDYARQVVVSAFIHPDFEDDQVMLQLASLTAMPSIGASLPMDFEMISPEEKQIPSLREAYDFVLRAHMIAHLVSSGRLPGIWEVQELARPVESTIDALENWIKTPDASPEEVRNAYFCIPSGEILSLELLFNSALHQVRNELSALEAMCPQGYVYTFDPPAIFARMVDATLLNRLFIAAVKTLSKKNQFKNMRCFAFNDYADPSAFQIYLPIALQDQKHVLVTRKLVLFTGKGGQYVPPKGMEEALLVLHNNSDGFGQNIETEAPGGSMDGAIGAFSSVAASLRRDRPDLLNYLM
;
A
#
# COMPACT_ATOMS: atom_id res chain seq x y z
N MET A 1 -37.48 -5.36 -0.45
CA MET A 1 -36.86 -6.29 0.51
C MET A 1 -36.04 -7.31 -0.27
N ALA A 2 -34.75 -7.02 -0.46
CA ALA A 2 -33.73 -7.97 -0.87
C ALA A 2 -32.51 -7.60 -0.03
N GLN A 3 -32.15 -8.47 0.91
CA GLN A 3 -30.93 -8.31 1.72
C GLN A 3 -29.75 -8.59 0.80
N ALA A 4 -28.98 -7.56 0.45
CA ALA A 4 -27.61 -7.74 -0.01
C ALA A 4 -26.78 -8.15 1.22
N SER A 5 -26.76 -9.46 1.52
CA SER A 5 -25.73 -10.00 2.39
C SER A 5 -24.39 -9.74 1.70
N SER A 6 -23.48 -9.03 2.35
CA SER A 6 -22.07 -8.96 1.95
C SER A 6 -21.41 -10.33 2.19
N SER A 7 -21.82 -11.31 1.40
CA SER A 7 -21.11 -12.58 1.27
C SER A 7 -19.78 -12.26 0.60
N VAL A 8 -18.71 -12.24 1.39
CA VAL A 8 -17.34 -12.26 0.90
C VAL A 8 -17.18 -13.57 0.12
N SER A 9 -17.44 -13.49 -1.19
CA SER A 9 -17.21 -14.61 -2.10
C SER A 9 -15.71 -14.77 -2.30
N PRO A 10 -15.18 -16.00 -2.36
CA PRO A 10 -13.80 -16.22 -2.77
C PRO A 10 -13.70 -15.87 -4.26
N VAL A 11 -13.19 -14.67 -4.56
CA VAL A 11 -13.04 -14.22 -5.94
C VAL A 11 -11.82 -14.90 -6.54
N HIS A 12 -12.05 -15.83 -7.48
CA HIS A 12 -11.03 -16.33 -8.38
C HIS A 12 -10.97 -15.42 -9.62
N LEU A 13 -10.20 -14.33 -9.54
CA LEU A 13 -9.72 -13.63 -10.73
C LEU A 13 -8.69 -14.54 -11.40
N LYS A 14 -9.02 -15.06 -12.59
CA LYS A 14 -8.06 -15.77 -13.43
C LYS A 14 -7.10 -14.73 -14.03
N PRO A 15 -5.79 -14.80 -13.76
CA PRO A 15 -4.84 -13.86 -14.34
C PRO A 15 -4.85 -13.96 -15.87
N ARG A 16 -4.75 -12.81 -16.54
CA ARG A 16 -4.53 -12.74 -18.01
C ARG A 16 -3.07 -13.07 -18.33
N GLY A 17 -2.67 -14.32 -18.09
CA GLY A 17 -1.31 -14.82 -18.31
C GLY A 17 -0.94 -15.90 -17.29
N TYR A 18 0.03 -16.74 -17.62
CA TYR A 18 0.61 -17.65 -16.63
C TYR A 18 1.44 -16.83 -15.64
N LEU A 19 0.91 -16.60 -14.43
CA LEU A 19 1.67 -16.07 -13.32
C LEU A 19 2.70 -17.13 -12.88
N TYR A 20 3.98 -16.82 -13.05
CA TYR A 20 5.05 -17.65 -12.49
C TYR A 20 5.34 -17.18 -11.07
N PRO A 21 5.26 -18.07 -10.06
CA PRO A 21 5.60 -17.71 -8.69
C PRO A 21 7.00 -17.10 -8.60
N PHE A 22 7.17 -16.13 -7.70
CA PHE A 22 8.49 -15.60 -7.36
C PHE A 22 9.38 -16.73 -6.84
N ARG A 23 10.64 -16.75 -7.25
CA ARG A 23 11.60 -17.81 -6.89
C ARG A 23 12.79 -17.24 -6.16
N GLY A 24 13.44 -18.04 -5.33
CA GLY A 24 14.69 -17.65 -4.67
C GLY A 24 14.48 -17.35 -3.19
N ARG A 25 15.48 -16.71 -2.58
CA ARG A 25 15.58 -16.55 -1.12
C ARG A 25 16.36 -15.30 -0.75
N SER A 26 16.02 -14.69 0.38
CA SER A 26 16.62 -13.42 0.79
C SER A 26 17.76 -13.57 1.78
N ASP A 27 18.13 -14.75 2.23
CA ASP A 27 19.18 -14.97 3.23
C ASP A 27 20.58 -15.17 2.63
N VAL A 28 20.69 -15.22 1.30
CA VAL A 28 21.97 -15.23 0.58
C VAL A 28 22.12 -14.00 -0.31
N LEU A 29 23.38 -13.61 -0.53
CA LEU A 29 23.74 -12.59 -1.52
C LEU A 29 24.16 -13.27 -2.82
N LEU A 30 23.68 -12.76 -3.94
CA LEU A 30 23.98 -13.28 -5.26
C LEU A 30 24.86 -12.28 -6.04
N PRO A 31 25.89 -12.76 -6.76
CA PRO A 31 26.64 -11.89 -7.66
C PRO A 31 25.74 -11.40 -8.79
N THR A 32 25.94 -10.17 -9.23
CA THR A 32 25.19 -9.55 -10.33
C THR A 32 26.11 -9.15 -11.48
N LYS A 33 25.52 -8.64 -12.58
CA LYS A 33 26.26 -8.03 -13.69
C LYS A 33 26.51 -6.53 -13.50
N VAL A 34 26.13 -5.96 -12.35
CA VAL A 34 26.34 -4.54 -12.06
C VAL A 34 27.76 -4.35 -11.54
N PHE A 35 28.54 -3.46 -12.16
CA PHE A 35 29.88 -3.12 -11.68
C PHE A 35 29.80 -2.32 -10.38
N HIS A 36 30.69 -2.61 -9.43
CA HIS A 36 30.73 -1.94 -8.15
C HIS A 36 31.06 -0.45 -8.30
N GLY A 37 30.25 0.42 -7.69
CA GLY A 37 30.33 1.87 -7.84
C GLY A 37 29.50 2.44 -9.00
N ALA A 38 28.98 1.59 -9.90
CA ALA A 38 28.08 2.05 -10.96
C ALA A 38 26.72 2.49 -10.40
N ASN A 39 25.97 3.27 -11.19
CA ASN A 39 24.59 3.63 -10.91
C ASN A 39 23.66 2.44 -11.20
N VAL A 40 23.18 1.80 -10.13
CA VAL A 40 22.37 0.56 -10.19
C VAL A 40 21.07 0.78 -10.97
N ARG A 41 20.35 1.87 -10.69
CA ARG A 41 19.11 2.21 -11.41
C ARG A 41 19.33 2.32 -12.92
N SER A 42 20.39 3.01 -13.34
CA SER A 42 20.71 3.22 -14.77
C SER A 42 21.04 1.91 -15.48
N HIS A 43 21.72 0.97 -14.80
CA HIS A 43 21.94 -0.37 -15.33
C HIS A 43 20.61 -1.08 -15.64
N TYR A 44 19.71 -1.17 -14.66
CA TYR A 44 18.43 -1.87 -14.86
C TYR A 44 17.49 -1.16 -15.84
N LEU A 45 17.46 0.18 -15.84
CA LEU A 45 16.64 0.94 -16.79
C LEU A 45 17.10 0.76 -18.24
N SER A 46 18.41 0.58 -18.48
CA SER A 46 18.96 0.30 -19.80
C SER A 46 18.83 -1.18 -20.22
N SER A 47 18.62 -2.08 -19.25
CA SER A 47 18.45 -3.52 -19.47
C SER A 47 17.15 -4.05 -18.83
N PRO A 48 15.96 -3.57 -19.25
CA PRO A 48 14.69 -3.87 -18.57
C PRO A 48 14.32 -5.36 -18.61
N ILE A 49 14.87 -6.14 -19.54
CA ILE A 49 14.69 -7.60 -19.59
C ILE A 49 15.29 -8.29 -18.35
N GLU A 50 16.27 -7.67 -17.68
CA GLU A 50 16.84 -8.17 -16.43
C GLU A 50 15.95 -7.89 -15.20
N ALA A 51 14.88 -7.11 -15.36
CA ALA A 51 13.92 -6.76 -14.30
C ALA A 51 12.52 -7.33 -14.61
N PRO A 52 12.01 -8.28 -13.81
CA PRO A 52 10.71 -8.87 -14.07
C PRO A 52 9.59 -7.80 -13.98
N PRO A 53 8.51 -7.95 -14.74
CA PRO A 53 7.32 -7.11 -14.59
C PRO A 53 6.69 -7.27 -13.21
N PRO A 54 5.99 -6.25 -12.72
CA PRO A 54 5.26 -6.34 -11.47
C PRO A 54 4.03 -7.22 -11.65
N ILE A 55 3.54 -7.70 -10.53
CA ILE A 55 2.17 -8.18 -10.40
C ILE A 55 1.38 -7.03 -9.83
N ILE A 56 0.23 -6.71 -10.42
CA ILE A 56 -0.62 -5.63 -9.95
C ILE A 56 -1.86 -6.26 -9.35
N SER A 57 -1.89 -6.30 -8.02
CA SER A 57 -3.05 -6.76 -7.27
C SER A 57 -3.99 -5.60 -7.03
N SER A 58 -5.28 -5.79 -7.27
CA SER A 58 -6.25 -4.69 -7.18
C SER A 58 -7.55 -5.12 -6.55
N SER A 59 -8.27 -4.15 -5.96
CA SER A 59 -9.64 -4.41 -5.52
C SER A 59 -10.54 -4.61 -6.73
N GLU A 60 -11.44 -5.58 -6.67
CA GLU A 60 -12.37 -5.94 -7.75
C GLU A 60 -13.21 -4.79 -8.31
N PHE A 61 -13.46 -3.75 -7.50
CA PHE A 61 -14.21 -2.59 -7.93
C PHE A 61 -13.38 -1.57 -8.71
N VAL A 62 -12.04 -1.67 -8.73
CA VAL A 62 -11.21 -0.74 -9.49
C VAL A 62 -11.28 -1.11 -10.97
N HIS A 63 -11.84 -0.22 -11.78
CA HIS A 63 -12.03 -0.47 -13.20
C HIS A 63 -10.67 -0.67 -13.92
N PRO A 64 -10.53 -1.63 -14.86
CA PRO A 64 -9.25 -1.88 -15.55
C PRO A 64 -8.66 -0.65 -16.26
N LEU A 65 -9.50 0.24 -16.79
CA LEU A 65 -9.02 1.50 -17.38
C LEU A 65 -8.36 2.42 -16.34
N LEU A 66 -8.88 2.44 -15.12
CA LEU A 66 -8.30 3.21 -14.01
C LEU A 66 -6.98 2.58 -13.57
N ILE A 67 -6.88 1.25 -13.47
CA ILE A 67 -5.60 0.57 -13.19
C ILE A 67 -4.56 0.95 -14.25
N HIS A 68 -4.92 0.87 -15.53
CA HIS A 68 -4.01 1.23 -16.63
C HIS A 68 -3.55 2.69 -16.52
N HIS A 69 -4.48 3.61 -16.29
CA HIS A 69 -4.19 5.03 -16.16
C HIS A 69 -3.28 5.34 -14.97
N LEU A 70 -3.67 4.87 -13.77
CA LEU A 70 -2.96 5.09 -12.52
C LEU A 70 -1.52 4.56 -12.57
N MET A 71 -1.31 3.44 -13.28
CA MET A 71 0.01 2.84 -13.42
C MET A 71 0.90 3.52 -14.46
N ARG A 72 0.33 4.16 -15.49
CA ARG A 72 1.12 4.76 -16.59
C ARG A 72 1.29 6.27 -16.53
N ASN A 73 0.31 7.01 -15.99
CA ASN A 73 0.24 8.46 -16.14
C ASN A 73 0.69 9.23 -14.88
N LYS A 74 1.59 8.64 -14.11
CA LYS A 74 2.17 9.24 -12.89
C LYS A 74 3.05 10.44 -13.26
N LYS A 75 3.00 11.52 -12.45
CA LYS A 75 3.79 12.75 -12.61
C LYS A 75 5.22 12.55 -12.12
N ASN A 76 6.25 13.11 -12.78
CA ASN A 76 7.67 12.94 -12.38
C ASN A 76 8.06 13.49 -10.99
N ARG A 77 7.19 14.30 -10.37
CA ARG A 77 7.41 14.97 -9.07
C ARG A 77 6.07 14.96 -8.32
N ALA A 78 5.97 14.17 -7.27
CA ALA A 78 4.74 14.03 -6.49
C ALA A 78 5.04 14.00 -4.98
N LEU A 79 5.74 15.01 -4.48
CA LEU A 79 5.76 15.25 -3.04
C LEU A 79 4.47 15.99 -2.67
N GLY A 80 3.56 15.31 -1.97
CA GLY A 80 2.37 15.88 -1.34
C GLY A 80 1.23 16.35 -2.28
N VAL A 81 1.49 16.65 -3.55
CA VAL A 81 0.47 17.19 -4.47
C VAL A 81 0.21 16.22 -5.62
N LYS A 82 -1.01 15.66 -5.68
CA LYS A 82 -1.40 14.73 -6.77
C LYS A 82 -1.89 15.47 -8.00
N PHE A 83 -2.67 16.54 -7.78
CA PHE A 83 -3.23 17.38 -8.84
C PHE A 83 -3.04 18.87 -8.52
N GLU A 84 -2.46 19.60 -9.47
CA GLU A 84 -2.24 21.04 -9.39
C GLU A 84 -2.99 21.77 -10.52
N PRO A 85 -3.97 22.64 -10.20
CA PRO A 85 -4.66 23.44 -11.20
C PRO A 85 -3.71 24.36 -11.97
N GLY A 86 -3.83 24.38 -13.30
CA GLY A 86 -3.01 25.22 -14.18
C GLY A 86 -1.59 24.69 -14.40
N ASN A 87 -1.27 23.47 -13.96
CA ASN A 87 0.04 22.88 -14.19
C ASN A 87 0.32 22.66 -15.69
N ASN A 88 1.60 22.75 -16.08
CA ASN A 88 2.05 22.54 -17.46
C ASN A 88 3.27 21.60 -17.51
N PRO A 89 3.16 20.38 -18.06
CA PRO A 89 1.95 19.81 -18.68
C PRO A 89 0.83 19.58 -17.64
N PRO A 90 -0.45 19.54 -18.09
CA PRO A 90 -1.58 19.26 -17.21
C PRO A 90 -1.39 17.96 -16.43
N ASP A 91 -1.78 17.98 -15.15
CA ASP A 91 -1.73 16.79 -14.32
C ASP A 91 -2.75 15.77 -14.81
N ALA A 92 -2.27 14.54 -15.01
CA ALA A 92 -3.09 13.47 -15.55
C ALA A 92 -3.93 12.76 -14.48
N ILE A 93 -3.55 12.81 -13.20
CA ILE A 93 -4.23 12.11 -12.10
C ILE A 93 -4.87 13.16 -11.17
N THR A 94 -6.15 13.02 -10.84
CA THR A 94 -6.86 13.86 -9.85
C THR A 94 -6.60 13.36 -8.42
N ASN A 95 -6.98 14.16 -7.42
CA ASN A 95 -6.88 13.74 -6.02
C ASN A 95 -7.78 12.53 -5.71
N MET A 96 -8.98 12.45 -6.31
CA MET A 96 -9.89 11.32 -6.10
C MET A 96 -9.38 10.04 -6.79
N GLU A 97 -8.76 10.16 -7.96
CA GLU A 97 -8.01 9.05 -8.57
C GLU A 97 -6.82 8.64 -7.69
N GLY A 98 -6.19 9.61 -7.02
CA GLY A 98 -5.16 9.33 -6.03
C GLY A 98 -5.66 8.48 -4.87
N ALA A 99 -6.84 8.78 -4.34
CA ALA A 99 -7.49 7.96 -3.31
C ALA A 99 -7.86 6.57 -3.84
N LEU A 100 -8.25 6.46 -5.11
CA LEU A 100 -8.52 5.17 -5.75
C LEU A 100 -7.25 4.31 -5.90
N HIS A 101 -6.08 4.92 -6.07
CA HIS A 101 -4.82 4.19 -6.21
C HIS A 101 -4.42 3.43 -4.94
N THR A 102 -4.92 3.84 -3.77
CA THR A 102 -4.81 3.09 -2.52
C THR A 102 -5.28 1.63 -2.66
N PHE A 103 -6.14 1.34 -3.65
CA PHE A 103 -6.69 0.01 -3.94
C PHE A 103 -5.94 -0.77 -5.04
N VAL A 104 -4.77 -0.29 -5.48
CA VAL A 104 -3.92 -0.95 -6.48
C VAL A 104 -2.52 -1.11 -5.90
N THR A 105 -2.08 -2.36 -5.74
CA THR A 105 -0.82 -2.71 -5.09
C THR A 105 0.09 -3.45 -6.08
N PRO A 106 1.11 -2.77 -6.65
CA PRO A 106 2.14 -3.43 -7.44
C PRO A 106 3.11 -4.21 -6.52
N ILE A 107 3.43 -5.45 -6.88
CA ILE A 107 4.37 -6.31 -6.17
C ILE A 107 5.45 -6.76 -7.13
N VAL A 108 6.71 -6.56 -6.75
CA VAL A 108 7.88 -6.74 -7.62
C VAL A 108 8.88 -7.68 -6.97
N GLN A 109 9.30 -8.73 -7.67
CA GLN A 109 10.53 -9.41 -7.32
C GLN A 109 11.74 -8.59 -7.80
N ALA A 110 12.69 -8.28 -6.90
CA ALA A 110 13.79 -7.39 -7.20
C ALA A 110 15.15 -7.87 -6.69
N MET A 111 16.20 -7.31 -7.29
CA MET A 111 17.58 -7.40 -6.82
C MET A 111 17.92 -6.10 -6.09
N LEU A 112 18.18 -6.18 -4.79
CA LEU A 112 18.52 -5.05 -3.92
C LEU A 112 20.03 -5.00 -3.66
N HIS A 113 20.68 -3.89 -3.98
CA HIS A 113 22.14 -3.69 -3.94
C HIS A 113 22.59 -2.99 -2.65
N GLY A 114 22.16 -3.52 -1.52
CA GLY A 114 22.54 -3.04 -0.19
C GLY A 114 21.43 -3.25 0.82
N GLU A 115 21.62 -2.70 2.02
CA GLU A 115 20.62 -2.70 3.08
C GLU A 115 20.18 -1.28 3.38
N TYR A 116 18.89 -1.10 3.59
CA TYR A 116 18.35 0.22 3.91
C TYR A 116 18.89 0.71 5.26
N ALA A 117 19.30 1.97 5.29
CA ALA A 117 19.66 2.67 6.51
C ALA A 117 19.11 4.09 6.48
N TYR A 118 18.77 4.59 7.67
CA TYR A 118 18.42 5.98 7.90
C TYR A 118 19.45 6.58 8.85
N TYR A 119 20.22 7.56 8.37
CA TYR A 119 21.29 8.17 9.15
C TYR A 119 21.31 9.68 8.92
N ALA A 120 21.42 10.46 10.00
CA ALA A 120 21.49 11.91 9.99
C ALA A 120 20.40 12.60 9.13
N GLY A 121 19.17 12.08 9.18
CA GLY A 121 18.04 12.64 8.43
C GLY A 121 17.98 12.23 6.96
N GLN A 122 18.83 11.30 6.50
CA GLN A 122 18.90 10.88 5.10
C GLN A 122 18.61 9.39 4.93
N HIS A 123 17.84 9.07 3.90
CA HIS A 123 17.63 7.72 3.43
C HIS A 123 18.86 7.28 2.62
N MET A 124 19.35 6.06 2.84
CA MET A 124 20.48 5.53 2.08
C MET A 124 20.45 4.00 2.03
N MET A 125 21.30 3.45 1.16
CA MET A 125 21.53 2.02 1.03
C MET A 125 22.99 1.71 1.31
N LEU A 126 23.24 0.89 2.32
CA LEU A 126 24.56 0.37 2.66
C LEU A 126 24.90 -0.73 1.66
N ARG A 127 25.57 -0.35 0.57
CA ARG A 127 25.94 -1.26 -0.54
C ARG A 127 26.78 -2.43 -0.01
N PHE A 128 26.52 -3.63 -0.53
CA PHE A 128 27.29 -4.81 -0.18
C PHE A 128 28.75 -4.69 -0.67
N LEU A 129 29.67 -5.37 0.03
CA LEU A 129 31.06 -5.49 -0.43
C LEU A 129 31.09 -6.20 -1.79
N PRO A 130 31.97 -5.81 -2.73
CA PRO A 130 31.99 -6.41 -4.06
C PRO A 130 32.55 -7.83 -4.08
N THR A 131 32.26 -8.54 -5.18
CA THR A 131 32.95 -9.77 -5.58
C THR A 131 34.44 -9.49 -5.91
N LYS A 132 35.23 -10.56 -6.08
CA LYS A 132 36.65 -10.44 -6.50
C LYS A 132 36.80 -9.72 -7.84
N ASP A 133 35.84 -9.90 -8.75
CA ASP A 133 35.83 -9.29 -10.09
C ASP A 133 35.21 -7.88 -10.09
N ARG A 134 35.04 -7.26 -8.91
CA ARG A 134 34.44 -5.92 -8.73
C ARG A 134 32.99 -5.81 -9.22
N MET A 135 32.26 -6.92 -9.22
CA MET A 135 30.81 -6.93 -9.43
C MET A 135 30.08 -6.80 -8.10
N ASP A 136 28.92 -6.15 -8.11
CA ASP A 136 28.05 -6.06 -6.94
C ASP A 136 27.42 -7.39 -6.59
N TYR A 137 27.32 -7.62 -5.29
CA TYR A 137 26.33 -8.54 -4.75
C TYR A 137 24.98 -7.84 -4.61
N ALA A 138 23.90 -8.60 -4.72
CA ALA A 138 22.56 -8.16 -4.41
C ALA A 138 21.77 -9.23 -3.67
N ARG A 139 20.75 -8.80 -2.94
CA ARG A 139 19.79 -9.66 -2.26
C ARG A 139 18.53 -9.76 -3.10
N GLN A 140 18.02 -10.97 -3.30
CA GLN A 140 16.68 -11.14 -3.85
C GLN A 140 15.65 -10.73 -2.80
N VAL A 141 14.71 -9.87 -3.15
CA VAL A 141 13.63 -9.41 -2.27
C VAL A 141 12.33 -9.33 -3.05
N VAL A 142 11.22 -9.22 -2.33
CA VAL A 142 9.96 -8.74 -2.90
C VAL A 142 9.77 -7.31 -2.42
N VAL A 143 9.45 -6.39 -3.32
CA VAL A 143 9.05 -5.03 -2.98
C VAL A 143 7.57 -4.90 -3.22
N SER A 144 6.82 -4.67 -2.15
CA SER A 144 5.44 -4.21 -2.24
C SER A 144 5.44 -2.71 -2.42
N ALA A 145 4.94 -2.26 -3.56
CA ALA A 145 4.73 -0.85 -3.87
C ALA A 145 3.39 -0.35 -3.31
N PHE A 146 3.08 -0.75 -2.07
CA PHE A 146 1.86 -0.41 -1.35
C PHE A 146 1.72 1.11 -1.18
N ILE A 147 0.54 1.64 -1.48
CA ILE A 147 0.27 3.07 -1.35
C ILE A 147 -0.57 3.28 -0.11
N HIS A 148 -0.04 4.03 0.85
CA HIS A 148 -0.75 4.35 2.08
C HIS A 148 -1.90 5.34 1.82
N PRO A 149 -2.94 5.34 2.65
CA PRO A 149 -3.97 6.38 2.60
C PRO A 149 -3.33 7.74 2.88
N ASP A 150 -3.54 8.71 1.99
CA ASP A 150 -2.90 10.02 2.06
C ASP A 150 -3.77 11.02 2.85
N PHE A 151 -3.32 11.34 4.06
CA PHE A 151 -3.86 12.39 4.94
C PHE A 151 -2.78 13.43 5.28
N GLU A 152 -1.86 13.71 4.34
CA GLU A 152 -0.87 14.77 4.54
C GLU A 152 -1.54 16.16 4.63
N ASP A 153 -2.64 16.35 3.90
CA ASP A 153 -3.43 17.59 3.84
C ASP A 153 -4.95 17.31 3.74
N ASP A 154 -5.73 18.33 3.36
CA ASP A 154 -7.17 18.27 3.23
C ASP A 154 -7.68 17.63 1.92
N GLN A 155 -6.79 16.96 1.18
CA GLN A 155 -7.08 16.36 -0.12
C GLN A 155 -7.15 14.82 -0.04
N VAL A 156 -7.26 14.19 -1.21
CA VAL A 156 -7.15 12.73 -1.41
C VAL A 156 -8.03 11.92 -0.45
N MET A 157 -7.45 11.25 0.57
CA MET A 157 -8.21 10.34 1.43
C MET A 157 -9.13 11.10 2.38
N LEU A 158 -8.76 12.33 2.79
CA LEU A 158 -9.65 13.14 3.63
C LEU A 158 -10.93 13.49 2.87
N GLN A 159 -10.85 13.84 1.58
CA GLN A 159 -12.04 14.15 0.76
C GLN A 159 -12.93 12.93 0.53
N LEU A 160 -12.34 11.74 0.40
CA LEU A 160 -13.10 10.51 0.28
C LEU A 160 -13.84 10.17 1.59
N ALA A 161 -13.14 10.24 2.72
CA ALA A 161 -13.65 9.77 4.01
C ALA A 161 -14.54 10.76 4.75
N SER A 162 -14.40 12.06 4.47
CA SER A 162 -15.17 13.12 5.13
C SER A 162 -16.63 13.13 4.70
N LEU A 163 -17.50 13.41 5.68
CA LEU A 163 -18.91 13.67 5.45
C LEU A 163 -19.12 15.08 4.91
N THR A 164 -20.18 15.24 4.13
CA THR A 164 -20.58 16.51 3.52
C THR A 164 -21.84 17.05 4.19
N ALA A 165 -22.20 18.31 3.94
CA ALA A 165 -23.46 18.88 4.47
C ALA A 165 -24.70 18.07 4.05
N MET A 166 -24.68 17.55 2.83
CA MET A 166 -25.72 16.66 2.30
C MET A 166 -25.23 15.20 2.26
N PRO A 167 -26.14 14.22 2.29
CA PRO A 167 -25.77 12.81 2.13
C PRO A 167 -25.07 12.55 0.79
N SER A 168 -24.07 11.68 0.80
CA SER A 168 -23.42 11.18 -0.42
C SER A 168 -23.87 9.75 -0.70
N ILE A 169 -24.49 9.55 -1.86
CA ILE A 169 -25.03 8.25 -2.29
C ILE A 169 -24.00 7.55 -3.16
N GLY A 170 -23.70 6.29 -2.83
CA GLY A 170 -22.85 5.45 -3.63
C GLY A 170 -23.57 4.95 -4.89
N ALA A 171 -22.83 4.88 -5.99
CA ALA A 171 -23.31 4.36 -7.27
C ALA A 171 -22.15 3.72 -8.03
N SER A 172 -22.38 2.59 -8.70
CA SER A 172 -21.38 2.00 -9.59
C SER A 172 -21.02 2.94 -10.73
N LEU A 173 -19.81 2.79 -11.29
CA LEU A 173 -19.44 3.49 -12.52
C LEU A 173 -20.45 3.21 -13.64
N PRO A 174 -20.78 4.22 -14.48
CA PRO A 174 -21.60 4.03 -15.67
C PRO A 174 -21.02 2.98 -16.63
N MET A 175 -21.87 2.32 -17.42
CA MET A 175 -21.40 1.34 -18.43
C MET A 175 -20.54 1.99 -19.51
N ASP A 176 -20.81 3.24 -19.82
CA ASP A 176 -20.10 4.14 -20.72
C ASP A 176 -19.09 5.02 -19.97
N PHE A 177 -18.59 4.56 -18.82
CA PHE A 177 -17.58 5.31 -18.08
C PHE A 177 -16.33 5.54 -18.94
N GLU A 178 -16.08 6.81 -19.21
CA GLU A 178 -14.88 7.28 -19.88
C GLU A 178 -14.07 8.18 -18.96
N MET A 179 -12.77 8.06 -19.10
CA MET A 179 -11.84 8.90 -18.37
C MET A 179 -11.66 10.22 -19.11
N ILE A 180 -11.89 11.32 -18.42
CA ILE A 180 -11.63 12.65 -18.98
C ILE A 180 -10.12 12.86 -19.18
N SER A 181 -9.76 13.61 -20.20
CA SER A 181 -8.38 13.94 -20.56
C SER A 181 -7.68 14.81 -19.49
N PRO A 182 -6.33 14.84 -19.44
CA PRO A 182 -5.58 15.75 -18.57
C PRO A 182 -6.00 17.21 -18.72
N GLU A 183 -6.31 17.65 -19.94
CA GLU A 183 -6.78 19.00 -20.26
C GLU A 183 -8.17 19.26 -19.67
N GLU A 184 -9.10 18.30 -19.80
CA GLU A 184 -10.44 18.40 -19.20
C GLU A 184 -10.40 18.40 -17.67
N LYS A 185 -9.43 17.69 -17.05
CA LYS A 185 -9.21 17.72 -15.59
C LYS A 185 -8.82 19.13 -15.09
N GLN A 186 -8.28 19.98 -15.96
CA GLN A 186 -8.00 21.38 -15.63
C GLN A 186 -9.26 22.25 -15.61
N ILE A 187 -10.38 21.79 -16.17
CA ILE A 187 -11.67 22.49 -16.16
C ILE A 187 -12.42 22.10 -14.87
N PRO A 188 -12.63 23.03 -13.91
CA PRO A 188 -13.16 22.67 -12.58
C PRO A 188 -14.49 21.93 -12.60
N SER A 189 -15.45 22.36 -13.44
CA SER A 189 -16.77 21.74 -13.52
C SER A 189 -16.74 20.30 -14.05
N LEU A 190 -15.86 20.01 -15.01
CA LEU A 190 -15.69 18.66 -15.55
C LEU A 190 -14.96 17.75 -14.54
N ARG A 191 -13.90 18.27 -13.92
CA ARG A 191 -13.17 17.55 -12.87
C ARG A 191 -14.06 17.21 -11.68
N GLU A 192 -14.83 18.17 -11.18
CA GLU A 192 -15.71 17.98 -10.03
C GLU A 192 -16.81 16.95 -10.32
N ALA A 193 -17.41 16.97 -11.52
CA ALA A 193 -18.37 15.96 -11.94
C ALA A 193 -17.73 14.56 -12.03
N TYR A 194 -16.51 14.47 -12.55
CA TYR A 194 -15.74 13.24 -12.65
C TYR A 194 -15.36 12.69 -11.25
N ASP A 195 -14.78 13.52 -10.39
CA ASP A 195 -14.40 13.13 -9.02
C ASP A 195 -15.63 12.76 -8.18
N PHE A 196 -16.78 13.41 -8.40
CA PHE A 196 -18.05 13.03 -7.79
C PHE A 196 -18.46 11.58 -8.15
N VAL A 197 -18.36 11.21 -9.43
CA VAL A 197 -18.65 9.84 -9.90
C VAL A 197 -17.69 8.83 -9.28
N LEU A 198 -16.38 9.15 -9.23
CA LEU A 198 -15.38 8.28 -8.59
C LEU A 198 -15.63 8.11 -7.08
N ARG A 199 -15.96 9.19 -6.38
CA ARG A 199 -16.28 9.16 -4.95
C ARG A 199 -17.54 8.32 -4.69
N ALA A 200 -18.60 8.52 -5.47
CA ALA A 200 -19.82 7.71 -5.38
C ALA A 200 -19.54 6.22 -5.62
N HIS A 201 -18.68 5.90 -6.59
CA HIS A 201 -18.24 4.53 -6.84
C HIS A 201 -17.54 3.91 -5.64
N MET A 202 -16.57 4.62 -5.05
CA MET A 202 -15.90 4.13 -3.85
C MET A 202 -16.86 3.98 -2.67
N ILE A 203 -17.81 4.90 -2.45
CA ILE A 203 -18.82 4.77 -1.39
C ILE A 203 -19.67 3.52 -1.57
N ALA A 204 -20.07 3.18 -2.81
CA ALA A 204 -20.87 1.99 -3.09
C ALA A 204 -20.18 0.67 -2.68
N HIS A 205 -18.85 0.66 -2.67
CA HIS A 205 -18.04 -0.52 -2.38
C HIS A 205 -17.44 -0.53 -0.97
N LEU A 206 -17.22 0.65 -0.37
CA LEU A 206 -16.58 0.79 0.94
C LEU A 206 -17.55 1.05 2.09
N VAL A 207 -18.83 1.29 1.81
CA VAL A 207 -19.85 1.53 2.83
C VAL A 207 -20.98 0.54 2.63
N SER A 208 -21.29 -0.26 3.65
CA SER A 208 -22.28 -1.35 3.56
C SER A 208 -23.70 -0.88 3.22
N SER A 209 -24.06 0.34 3.64
CA SER A 209 -25.34 0.97 3.30
C SER A 209 -25.38 1.55 1.88
N GLY A 210 -24.22 1.64 1.21
CA GLY A 210 -24.05 2.39 -0.04
C GLY A 210 -24.25 3.90 0.13
N ARG A 211 -24.19 4.43 1.36
CA ARG A 211 -24.48 5.84 1.65
C ARG A 211 -23.66 6.37 2.82
N LEU A 212 -23.02 7.51 2.60
CA LEU A 212 -22.52 8.36 3.69
C LEU A 212 -23.60 9.39 4.07
N PRO A 213 -23.94 9.53 5.37
CA PRO A 213 -24.92 10.50 5.82
C PRO A 213 -24.39 11.94 5.70
N GLY A 214 -25.30 12.91 5.76
CA GLY A 214 -24.91 14.31 5.94
C GLY A 214 -24.41 14.56 7.36
N ILE A 215 -23.55 15.58 7.54
CA ILE A 215 -22.97 15.96 8.84
C ILE A 215 -24.03 16.08 9.94
N TRP A 216 -25.15 16.75 9.64
CA TRP A 216 -26.23 17.03 10.61
C TRP A 216 -26.95 15.78 11.12
N GLU A 217 -26.86 14.66 10.41
CA GLU A 217 -27.49 13.41 10.83
C GLU A 217 -26.69 12.67 11.92
N VAL A 218 -25.39 12.96 12.02
CA VAL A 218 -24.46 12.16 12.84
C VAL A 218 -23.52 13.00 13.70
N GLN A 219 -23.65 14.32 13.69
CA GLN A 219 -22.77 15.22 14.44
C GLN A 219 -22.70 14.86 15.94
N GLU A 220 -23.84 14.56 16.56
CA GLU A 220 -23.92 14.15 17.97
C GLU A 220 -23.44 12.70 18.22
N LEU A 221 -23.28 11.91 17.17
CA LEU A 221 -22.79 10.53 17.23
C LEU A 221 -21.28 10.43 16.96
N ALA A 222 -20.68 11.47 16.37
CA ALA A 222 -19.27 11.49 16.02
C ALA A 222 -18.41 11.53 17.28
N ARG A 223 -17.51 10.55 17.41
CA ARG A 223 -16.63 10.42 18.57
C ARG A 223 -15.34 11.22 18.39
N PRO A 224 -14.66 11.63 19.47
CA PRO A 224 -13.27 12.07 19.38
C PRO A 224 -12.35 10.98 18.82
N VAL A 225 -11.20 11.38 18.27
CA VAL A 225 -10.19 10.45 17.72
C VAL A 225 -9.73 9.45 18.78
N GLU A 226 -9.46 9.90 20.00
CA GLU A 226 -8.95 9.08 21.10
C GLU A 226 -9.96 7.97 21.47
N SER A 227 -11.24 8.34 21.62
CA SER A 227 -12.31 7.36 21.88
C SER A 227 -12.52 6.38 20.73
N THR A 228 -12.18 6.80 19.51
CA THR A 228 -12.25 5.93 18.32
C THR A 228 -11.09 4.94 18.30
N ILE A 229 -9.88 5.38 18.68
CA ILE A 229 -8.73 4.50 18.89
C ILE A 229 -9.05 3.46 19.96
N ASP A 230 -9.55 3.88 21.13
CA ASP A 230 -9.95 2.97 22.21
C ASP A 230 -10.96 1.92 21.75
N ALA A 231 -11.95 2.33 20.94
CA ALA A 231 -12.93 1.43 20.37
C ALA A 231 -12.29 0.39 19.43
N LEU A 232 -11.38 0.81 18.55
CA LEU A 232 -10.63 -0.10 17.67
C LEU A 232 -9.71 -1.04 18.47
N GLU A 233 -9.09 -0.56 19.54
CA GLU A 233 -8.25 -1.37 20.41
C GLU A 233 -9.06 -2.46 21.13
N ASN A 234 -10.23 -2.10 21.64
CA ASN A 234 -11.16 -3.06 22.25
C ASN A 234 -11.67 -4.05 21.21
N TRP A 235 -11.97 -3.60 19.98
CA TRP A 235 -12.30 -4.48 18.87
C TRP A 235 -11.16 -5.48 18.60
N ILE A 236 -9.92 -5.02 18.47
CA ILE A 236 -8.77 -5.91 18.23
C ILE A 236 -8.58 -6.90 19.38
N LYS A 237 -8.79 -6.52 20.64
CA LYS A 237 -8.69 -7.42 21.79
C LYS A 237 -9.82 -8.45 21.85
N THR A 238 -11.01 -8.15 21.32
CA THR A 238 -12.20 -8.99 21.48
C THR A 238 -12.22 -10.18 20.52
N PRO A 239 -12.11 -11.45 20.97
CA PRO A 239 -11.92 -12.60 20.09
C PRO A 239 -12.97 -12.80 19.02
N ASP A 240 -14.25 -12.49 19.27
CA ASP A 240 -15.36 -12.74 18.33
C ASP A 240 -15.81 -11.51 17.55
N ALA A 241 -15.14 -10.39 17.77
CA ALA A 241 -15.55 -9.13 17.20
C ALA A 241 -15.45 -9.10 15.67
N SER A 242 -16.33 -8.32 15.05
CA SER A 242 -16.62 -8.38 13.62
C SER A 242 -16.61 -6.99 12.97
N PRO A 243 -16.42 -6.91 11.63
CA PRO A 243 -16.52 -5.64 10.89
C PRO A 243 -17.84 -4.88 11.05
N GLU A 244 -18.88 -5.51 11.59
CA GLU A 244 -20.14 -4.84 11.93
C GLU A 244 -19.95 -3.73 12.97
N GLU A 245 -18.92 -3.81 13.81
CA GLU A 245 -18.67 -2.84 14.89
C GLU A 245 -18.28 -1.45 14.40
N VAL A 246 -17.79 -1.35 13.16
CA VAL A 246 -17.46 -0.06 12.54
C VAL A 246 -18.55 0.44 11.59
N ARG A 247 -19.64 -0.30 11.38
CA ARG A 247 -20.76 0.17 10.54
C ARG A 247 -21.39 1.41 11.14
N ASN A 248 -21.59 2.41 10.29
CA ASN A 248 -22.16 3.70 10.71
C ASN A 248 -21.42 4.31 11.93
N ALA A 249 -20.13 4.05 12.08
CA ALA A 249 -19.29 4.70 13.08
C ALA A 249 -18.58 5.90 12.46
N TYR A 250 -18.59 7.01 13.19
CA TYR A 250 -18.05 8.30 12.74
C TYR A 250 -17.20 8.91 13.84
N PHE A 251 -16.21 9.69 13.43
CA PHE A 251 -15.32 10.39 14.36
C PHE A 251 -14.93 11.76 13.83
N CYS A 252 -14.67 12.68 14.74
CA CYS A 252 -14.29 14.06 14.45
C CYS A 252 -12.78 14.23 14.65
N ILE A 253 -12.10 14.80 13.65
CA ILE A 253 -10.66 15.13 13.73
C ILE A 253 -10.45 16.56 14.25
N PRO A 254 -9.24 16.95 14.67
CA PRO A 254 -8.99 18.27 15.28
C PRO A 254 -9.42 19.48 14.44
N SER A 255 -9.43 19.36 13.10
CA SER A 255 -9.88 20.40 12.18
C SER A 255 -11.41 20.55 12.09
N GLY A 256 -12.17 19.61 12.69
CA GLY A 256 -13.63 19.67 12.81
C GLY A 256 -14.40 18.82 11.79
N GLU A 257 -13.71 18.24 10.80
CA GLU A 257 -14.29 17.31 9.84
C GLU A 257 -14.72 16.01 10.53
N ILE A 258 -15.86 15.47 10.09
CA ILE A 258 -16.36 14.18 10.54
C ILE A 258 -16.08 13.15 9.46
N LEU A 259 -15.40 12.06 9.81
CA LEU A 259 -15.00 11.00 8.91
C LEU A 259 -15.77 9.70 9.19
N SER A 260 -15.96 8.90 8.14
CA SER A 260 -16.51 7.54 8.27
C SER A 260 -15.44 6.52 8.66
N LEU A 261 -15.58 5.93 9.85
CA LEU A 261 -14.70 4.85 10.31
C LEU A 261 -14.87 3.58 9.46
N GLU A 262 -16.10 3.30 9.03
CA GLU A 262 -16.42 2.17 8.15
C GLU A 262 -15.64 2.23 6.84
N LEU A 263 -15.66 3.40 6.19
CA LEU A 263 -14.96 3.62 4.92
C LEU A 263 -13.46 3.41 5.10
N LEU A 264 -12.88 3.97 6.16
CA LEU A 264 -11.44 3.84 6.43
C LEU A 264 -11.03 2.41 6.77
N PHE A 265 -11.83 1.71 7.57
CA PHE A 265 -11.59 0.30 7.87
C PHE A 265 -11.66 -0.56 6.61
N ASN A 266 -12.69 -0.38 5.78
CA ASN A 266 -12.80 -1.12 4.53
C ASN A 266 -11.67 -0.76 3.56
N SER A 267 -11.19 0.49 3.58
CA SER A 267 -10.01 0.90 2.82
C SER A 267 -8.77 0.11 3.21
N ALA A 268 -8.48 0.05 4.52
CA ALA A 268 -7.39 -0.76 5.06
C ALA A 268 -7.58 -2.26 4.77
N LEU A 269 -8.81 -2.78 4.88
CA LEU A 269 -9.11 -4.18 4.61
C LEU A 269 -8.80 -4.56 3.15
N HIS A 270 -9.21 -3.74 2.20
CA HIS A 270 -8.92 -3.94 0.78
C HIS A 270 -7.42 -3.87 0.49
N GLN A 271 -6.73 -2.90 1.06
CA GLN A 271 -5.28 -2.74 0.99
C GLN A 271 -4.53 -4.01 1.43
N VAL A 272 -4.78 -4.46 2.68
CA VAL A 272 -4.12 -5.66 3.22
C VAL A 272 -4.51 -6.90 2.41
N ARG A 273 -5.77 -7.00 1.95
CA ARG A 273 -6.22 -8.11 1.11
C ARG A 273 -5.46 -8.19 -0.20
N ASN A 274 -5.34 -7.08 -0.93
CA ASN A 274 -4.69 -7.04 -2.23
C ASN A 274 -3.21 -7.44 -2.10
N GLU A 275 -2.52 -6.92 -1.09
CA GLU A 275 -1.13 -7.25 -0.83
C GLU A 275 -0.93 -8.71 -0.40
N LEU A 276 -1.60 -9.15 0.66
CA LEU A 276 -1.39 -10.49 1.22
C LEU A 276 -1.87 -11.59 0.26
N SER A 277 -2.94 -11.37 -0.50
CA SER A 277 -3.40 -12.37 -1.49
C SER A 277 -2.36 -12.61 -2.59
N ALA A 278 -1.71 -11.55 -3.07
CA ALA A 278 -0.66 -11.67 -4.07
C ALA A 278 0.62 -12.28 -3.46
N LEU A 279 1.02 -11.90 -2.24
CA LEU A 279 2.18 -12.53 -1.58
C LEU A 279 1.95 -14.03 -1.31
N GLU A 280 0.77 -14.41 -0.81
CA GLU A 280 0.41 -15.81 -0.58
C GLU A 280 0.36 -16.60 -1.87
N ALA A 281 -0.10 -16.02 -2.99
CA ALA A 281 -0.11 -16.69 -4.29
C ALA A 281 1.30 -16.84 -4.88
N MET A 282 2.17 -15.86 -4.67
CA MET A 282 3.42 -15.71 -5.44
C MET A 282 4.67 -16.14 -4.70
N CYS A 283 4.60 -16.38 -3.39
CA CYS A 283 5.75 -16.82 -2.57
C CYS A 283 5.53 -18.24 -2.00
N PRO A 284 5.51 -19.31 -2.80
CA PRO A 284 5.30 -20.68 -2.32
C PRO A 284 6.43 -21.20 -1.42
N GLN A 285 7.64 -20.65 -1.55
CA GLN A 285 8.76 -20.86 -0.62
C GLN A 285 8.55 -20.13 0.71
N GLY A 286 7.49 -19.34 0.86
CA GLY A 286 7.23 -18.51 2.02
C GLY A 286 7.96 -17.17 2.02
N TYR A 287 7.52 -16.29 2.92
CA TYR A 287 8.01 -14.92 3.00
C TYR A 287 8.09 -14.38 4.43
N VAL A 288 9.04 -13.44 4.62
CA VAL A 288 9.19 -12.61 5.81
C VAL A 288 8.61 -11.24 5.48
N TYR A 289 7.42 -10.98 5.99
CA TYR A 289 6.71 -9.73 5.79
C TYR A 289 7.27 -8.65 6.71
N THR A 290 7.57 -7.46 6.17
CA THR A 290 7.93 -6.30 7.00
C THR A 290 6.90 -5.21 6.80
N PHE A 291 6.62 -4.39 7.81
CA PHE A 291 5.69 -3.27 7.65
C PHE A 291 6.22 -2.02 8.35
N ASP A 292 6.20 -0.90 7.63
CA ASP A 292 6.51 0.43 8.14
C ASP A 292 5.21 1.24 8.23
N PRO A 293 4.88 1.78 9.41
CA PRO A 293 3.69 2.62 9.60
C PRO A 293 3.67 3.89 8.71
N PRO A 294 2.48 4.38 8.33
CA PRO A 294 2.28 5.54 7.46
C PRO A 294 2.50 6.90 8.15
N ALA A 295 3.37 7.00 9.15
CA ALA A 295 3.42 8.17 10.04
C ALA A 295 3.61 9.53 9.31
N ILE A 296 4.27 9.54 8.15
CA ILE A 296 4.46 10.75 7.34
C ILE A 296 3.19 11.20 6.59
N PHE A 297 2.25 10.29 6.34
CA PHE A 297 0.99 10.54 5.62
C PHE A 297 -0.19 10.76 6.56
N ALA A 298 0.05 10.82 7.88
CA ALA A 298 -0.96 10.94 8.91
C ALA A 298 -0.87 12.31 9.61
N ARG A 299 -0.85 13.41 8.83
CA ARG A 299 -0.76 14.76 9.41
C ARG A 299 -2.11 15.25 9.92
N MET A 300 -3.17 14.97 9.16
CA MET A 300 -4.55 15.38 9.49
C MET A 300 -5.27 14.40 10.42
N VAL A 301 -4.75 13.16 10.53
CA VAL A 301 -5.32 12.08 11.36
C VAL A 301 -4.24 11.46 12.23
N ASP A 302 -4.60 10.93 13.39
CA ASP A 302 -3.63 10.28 14.28
C ASP A 302 -3.04 9.01 13.64
N ALA A 303 -1.71 8.89 13.58
CA ALA A 303 -1.03 7.72 13.02
C ALA A 303 -1.38 6.41 13.73
N THR A 304 -1.67 6.47 15.03
CA THR A 304 -2.14 5.33 15.84
C THR A 304 -3.47 4.83 15.32
N LEU A 305 -4.39 5.72 14.92
CA LEU A 305 -5.67 5.34 14.33
C LEU A 305 -5.45 4.51 13.05
N LEU A 306 -4.57 4.97 12.15
CA LEU A 306 -4.24 4.23 10.92
C LEU A 306 -3.60 2.87 11.22
N ASN A 307 -2.71 2.79 12.21
CA ASN A 307 -2.14 1.52 12.66
C ASN A 307 -3.22 0.57 13.17
N ARG A 308 -4.17 1.05 13.99
CA ARG A 308 -5.26 0.21 14.51
C ARG A 308 -6.21 -0.25 13.40
N LEU A 309 -6.50 0.59 12.41
CA LEU A 309 -7.27 0.20 11.23
C LEU A 309 -6.58 -0.92 10.44
N PHE A 310 -5.28 -0.78 10.18
CA PHE A 310 -4.48 -1.82 9.54
C PHE A 310 -4.47 -3.13 10.35
N ILE A 311 -4.27 -3.06 11.68
CA ILE A 311 -4.24 -4.26 12.53
C ILE A 311 -5.61 -4.93 12.61
N ALA A 312 -6.70 -4.15 12.68
CA ALA A 312 -8.06 -4.67 12.63
C ALA A 312 -8.36 -5.37 11.29
N ALA A 313 -7.84 -4.82 10.17
CA ALA A 313 -7.91 -5.44 8.86
C ALA A 313 -7.12 -6.77 8.82
N VAL A 314 -5.88 -6.79 9.33
CA VAL A 314 -5.08 -8.02 9.48
C VAL A 314 -5.83 -9.07 10.30
N LYS A 315 -6.39 -8.69 11.45
CA LYS A 315 -7.19 -9.59 12.29
C LYS A 315 -8.38 -10.18 11.53
N THR A 316 -9.10 -9.33 10.79
CA THR A 316 -10.27 -9.75 10.00
C THR A 316 -9.89 -10.78 8.94
N LEU A 317 -8.76 -10.56 8.25
CA LEU A 317 -8.27 -11.49 7.22
C LEU A 317 -7.70 -12.76 7.84
N SER A 318 -6.96 -12.66 8.94
CA SER A 318 -6.38 -13.77 9.70
C SER A 318 -7.44 -14.73 10.24
N LYS A 319 -8.58 -14.22 10.72
CA LYS A 319 -9.70 -15.07 11.14
C LYS A 319 -10.35 -15.85 9.99
N LYS A 320 -10.42 -15.23 8.80
CA LYS A 320 -11.13 -15.78 7.64
C LYS A 320 -10.26 -16.66 6.76
N ASN A 321 -8.94 -16.51 6.83
CA ASN A 321 -7.97 -17.13 5.92
C ASN A 321 -6.81 -17.76 6.69
N GLN A 322 -6.05 -18.62 6.03
CA GLN A 322 -4.78 -19.12 6.54
C GLN A 322 -3.66 -18.55 5.68
N PHE A 323 -2.73 -17.83 6.30
CA PHE A 323 -1.54 -17.28 5.64
C PHE A 323 -0.46 -18.34 5.56
N LYS A 324 -0.66 -19.32 4.68
CA LYS A 324 0.15 -20.54 4.59
C LYS A 324 1.63 -20.25 4.33
N ASN A 325 1.91 -19.19 3.58
CA ASN A 325 3.25 -18.87 3.10
C ASN A 325 3.93 -17.78 3.94
N MET A 326 3.17 -16.93 4.63
CA MET A 326 3.73 -16.01 5.62
C MET A 326 4.42 -16.80 6.73
N ARG A 327 5.72 -16.57 6.91
CA ARG A 327 6.47 -17.22 8.00
C ARG A 327 6.79 -16.27 9.16
N CYS A 328 6.89 -14.99 8.87
CA CYS A 328 7.20 -13.95 9.85
C CYS A 328 6.49 -12.64 9.48
N PHE A 329 5.95 -11.96 10.49
CA PHE A 329 5.43 -10.61 10.41
C PHE A 329 6.30 -9.71 11.29
N ALA A 330 7.06 -8.81 10.67
CA ALA A 330 8.00 -7.93 11.34
C ALA A 330 7.59 -6.46 11.25
N PHE A 331 7.20 -5.86 12.38
CA PHE A 331 6.66 -4.50 12.42
C PHE A 331 7.71 -3.49 12.85
N ASN A 332 7.74 -2.31 12.20
CA ASN A 332 8.54 -1.17 12.64
C ASN A 332 7.80 -0.43 13.77
N ASP A 333 8.21 -0.70 15.01
CA ASP A 333 7.50 -0.26 16.22
C ASP A 333 8.00 1.07 16.79
N TYR A 334 8.79 1.83 16.03
CA TYR A 334 9.43 3.08 16.50
C TYR A 334 8.42 4.11 17.04
N ALA A 335 7.33 4.36 16.30
CA ALA A 335 6.33 5.36 16.67
C ALA A 335 5.16 4.79 17.49
N ASP A 336 4.94 3.47 17.46
CA ASP A 336 3.85 2.80 18.15
C ASP A 336 4.30 1.42 18.67
N PRO A 337 4.96 1.38 19.84
CA PRO A 337 5.39 0.13 20.45
C PRO A 337 4.23 -0.82 20.77
N SER A 338 3.06 -0.26 21.10
CA SER A 338 1.88 -1.03 21.50
C SER A 338 1.27 -1.83 20.35
N ALA A 339 1.33 -1.32 19.11
CA ALA A 339 0.95 -2.05 17.90
C ALA A 339 1.64 -3.42 17.82
N PHE A 340 2.95 -3.45 18.06
CA PHE A 340 3.73 -4.68 18.09
C PHE A 340 3.51 -5.50 19.37
N GLN A 341 3.58 -4.88 20.55
CA GLN A 341 3.61 -5.62 21.81
C GLN A 341 2.27 -6.27 22.17
N ILE A 342 1.16 -5.68 21.74
CA ILE A 342 -0.19 -6.07 22.17
C ILE A 342 -1.02 -6.49 20.96
N TYR A 343 -1.16 -5.60 19.98
CA TYR A 343 -2.25 -5.71 19.00
C TYR A 343 -1.98 -6.69 17.86
N LEU A 344 -0.78 -6.69 17.28
CA LEU A 344 -0.40 -7.61 16.21
C LEU A 344 -0.38 -9.08 16.64
N PRO A 345 0.17 -9.45 17.83
CA PRO A 345 0.09 -10.82 18.33
C PRO A 345 -1.36 -11.32 18.45
N ILE A 346 -2.28 -10.45 18.89
CA ILE A 346 -3.71 -10.78 18.97
C ILE A 346 -4.32 -10.91 17.58
N ALA A 347 -4.02 -10.00 16.65
CA ALA A 347 -4.54 -10.02 15.28
C ALA A 347 -4.12 -11.30 14.51
N LEU A 348 -2.91 -11.80 14.78
CA LEU A 348 -2.35 -12.99 14.14
C LEU A 348 -2.45 -14.25 15.00
N GLN A 349 -3.22 -14.26 16.08
CA GLN A 349 -3.31 -15.40 17.01
C GLN A 349 -3.77 -16.71 16.34
N ASP A 350 -4.56 -16.62 15.27
CA ASP A 350 -5.05 -17.78 14.50
C ASP A 350 -4.00 -18.32 13.51
N GLN A 351 -2.90 -17.60 13.31
CA GLN A 351 -1.77 -17.95 12.44
C GLN A 351 -0.60 -18.45 13.29
N LYS A 352 -0.77 -19.57 13.98
CA LYS A 352 0.17 -20.09 15.00
C LYS A 352 1.60 -20.30 14.49
N HIS A 353 1.79 -20.45 13.19
CA HIS A 353 3.11 -20.64 12.55
C HIS A 353 3.81 -19.32 12.20
N VAL A 354 3.10 -18.18 12.23
CA VAL A 354 3.66 -16.87 11.89
C VAL A 354 4.38 -16.29 13.11
N LEU A 355 5.70 -16.07 12.98
CA LEU A 355 6.47 -15.35 13.98
C LEU A 355 6.14 -13.86 13.92
N VAL A 356 5.60 -13.28 14.99
CA VAL A 356 5.45 -11.82 15.12
C VAL A 356 6.68 -11.24 15.82
N THR A 357 7.38 -10.30 15.19
CA THR A 357 8.63 -9.72 15.72
C THR A 357 8.78 -8.24 15.39
N ARG A 358 9.80 -7.60 15.95
CA ARG A 358 10.21 -6.24 15.59
C ARG A 358 11.06 -6.28 14.33
N LYS A 359 10.81 -5.37 13.38
CA LYS A 359 11.59 -5.25 12.14
C LYS A 359 13.08 -5.14 12.39
N LEU A 360 13.50 -4.39 13.41
CA LEU A 360 14.91 -4.19 13.76
C LEU A 360 15.67 -5.49 14.06
N VAL A 361 14.99 -6.52 14.58
CA VAL A 361 15.61 -7.83 14.91
C VAL A 361 16.06 -8.57 13.65
N LEU A 362 15.44 -8.27 12.50
CA LEU A 362 15.81 -8.86 11.22
C LEU A 362 17.14 -8.30 10.67
N PHE A 363 17.61 -7.15 11.14
CA PHE A 363 18.76 -6.42 10.57
C PHE A 363 19.93 -6.32 11.56
N THR A 364 20.31 -7.46 12.13
CA THR A 364 21.33 -7.58 13.19
C THR A 364 22.71 -8.04 12.67
N GLY A 365 22.81 -8.36 11.38
CA GLY A 365 24.06 -8.75 10.75
C GLY A 365 25.09 -7.62 10.73
N LYS A 366 26.33 -7.96 10.38
CA LYS A 366 27.43 -6.98 10.31
C LYS A 366 27.06 -5.83 9.37
N GLY A 367 27.04 -4.61 9.91
CA GLY A 367 26.64 -3.41 9.16
C GLY A 367 25.13 -3.27 8.95
N GLY A 368 24.30 -3.86 9.81
CA GLY A 368 22.84 -3.81 9.70
C GLY A 368 22.25 -4.77 8.68
N GLN A 369 22.99 -5.83 8.33
CA GLN A 369 22.55 -6.79 7.31
C GLN A 369 21.36 -7.63 7.76
N TYR A 370 20.51 -7.96 6.79
CA TYR A 370 19.41 -8.88 7.01
C TYR A 370 19.93 -10.27 7.44
N VAL A 371 19.39 -10.77 8.54
CA VAL A 371 19.58 -12.11 9.08
C VAL A 371 18.20 -12.69 9.34
N PRO A 372 17.78 -13.74 8.59
CA PRO A 372 16.48 -14.36 8.83
C PRO A 372 16.40 -14.96 10.24
N PRO A 373 15.24 -14.92 10.89
CA PRO A 373 15.01 -15.74 12.07
C PRO A 373 15.15 -17.23 11.74
N LYS A 374 15.49 -18.04 12.73
CA LYS A 374 15.59 -19.49 12.57
C LYS A 374 14.29 -20.10 12.03
N GLY A 375 14.37 -20.91 10.99
CA GLY A 375 13.23 -21.51 10.29
C GLY A 375 12.69 -20.64 9.15
N MET A 376 13.25 -19.45 8.96
CA MET A 376 12.86 -18.49 7.92
C MET A 376 13.90 -18.37 6.81
N GLU A 377 14.99 -19.14 6.90
CA GLU A 377 15.91 -19.35 5.80
C GLU A 377 15.13 -19.83 4.56
N GLU A 378 15.57 -19.47 3.36
CA GLU A 378 14.87 -19.76 2.09
C GLU A 378 13.63 -18.92 1.78
N ALA A 379 13.13 -18.14 2.74
CA ALA A 379 12.02 -17.23 2.49
C ALA A 379 12.47 -15.97 1.73
N LEU A 380 11.53 -15.34 1.02
CA LEU A 380 11.73 -13.99 0.49
C LEU A 380 11.37 -12.92 1.55
N LEU A 381 12.26 -11.95 1.73
CA LEU A 381 12.03 -10.73 2.49
C LEU A 381 11.15 -9.79 1.67
N VAL A 382 10.02 -9.40 2.24
CA VAL A 382 9.12 -8.40 1.66
C VAL A 382 9.47 -7.05 2.25
N LEU A 383 9.85 -6.12 1.39
CA LEU A 383 10.09 -4.72 1.72
C LEU A 383 8.92 -3.89 1.24
N HIS A 384 8.54 -2.90 2.05
CA HIS A 384 7.49 -1.96 1.71
C HIS A 384 8.16 -0.67 1.28
N ASN A 385 7.68 -0.09 0.19
CA ASN A 385 7.89 1.32 -0.04
C ASN A 385 6.92 2.08 0.88
N ASN A 386 7.30 3.26 1.38
CA ASN A 386 6.40 4.05 2.22
C ASN A 386 5.93 5.20 1.34
N SER A 387 4.99 4.87 0.44
CA SER A 387 4.67 5.69 -0.72
C SER A 387 3.26 6.23 -0.66
N ASP A 388 3.13 7.48 -1.06
CA ASP A 388 1.92 8.18 -1.47
C ASP A 388 1.97 8.56 -2.96
N GLY A 389 3.19 8.67 -3.52
CA GLY A 389 3.48 9.08 -4.89
C GLY A 389 3.35 7.95 -5.92
N PHE A 390 2.47 6.97 -5.68
CA PHE A 390 2.12 5.95 -6.67
C PHE A 390 3.30 5.06 -7.12
N GLY A 391 4.33 4.87 -6.28
CA GLY A 391 5.56 4.16 -6.65
C GLY A 391 6.42 4.89 -7.70
N GLN A 392 6.09 6.12 -8.03
CA GLN A 392 6.85 6.97 -8.96
C GLN A 392 8.22 7.37 -8.38
N ASN A 393 8.28 7.62 -7.07
CA ASN A 393 9.51 8.04 -6.40
C ASN A 393 10.62 6.99 -6.55
N ILE A 394 10.24 5.71 -6.71
CA ILE A 394 11.16 4.63 -7.05
C ILE A 394 11.81 4.85 -8.43
N GLU A 395 11.05 5.33 -9.42
CA GLU A 395 11.58 5.58 -10.77
C GLU A 395 12.48 6.84 -10.80
N THR A 396 12.06 7.92 -10.14
CA THR A 396 12.62 9.27 -10.41
C THR A 396 13.34 9.93 -9.24
N GLU A 397 13.06 9.58 -7.98
CA GLU A 397 13.63 10.31 -6.84
C GLU A 397 15.10 9.95 -6.60
N ALA A 398 15.88 10.91 -6.11
CA ALA A 398 17.26 10.66 -5.69
C ALA A 398 17.29 9.81 -4.40
N PRO A 399 18.37 9.03 -4.15
CA PRO A 399 18.43 8.10 -3.03
C PRO A 399 18.30 8.73 -1.63
N GLY A 400 18.59 10.03 -1.48
CA GLY A 400 18.62 10.70 -0.17
C GLY A 400 17.28 11.23 0.34
N GLY A 401 16.28 11.39 -0.54
CA GLY A 401 15.05 12.11 -0.22
C GLY A 401 13.99 11.27 0.50
N SER A 402 13.85 10.00 0.12
CA SER A 402 12.86 9.08 0.68
C SER A 402 13.34 7.63 0.64
N MET A 403 12.64 6.75 1.36
CA MET A 403 12.89 5.31 1.26
C MET A 403 12.61 4.77 -0.15
N ASP A 404 11.61 5.32 -0.85
CA ASP A 404 11.29 4.99 -2.24
C ASP A 404 12.45 5.34 -3.17
N GLY A 405 13.00 6.55 -3.02
CA GLY A 405 14.18 6.99 -3.77
C GLY A 405 15.38 6.09 -3.52
N ALA A 406 15.63 5.71 -2.27
CA ALA A 406 16.70 4.79 -1.89
C ALA A 406 16.51 3.39 -2.52
N ILE A 407 15.33 2.79 -2.38
CA ILE A 407 14.99 1.50 -2.99
C ILE A 407 15.17 1.58 -4.50
N GLY A 408 14.60 2.60 -5.14
CA GLY A 408 14.65 2.76 -6.59
C GLY A 408 16.06 3.01 -7.13
N ALA A 409 16.93 3.68 -6.37
CA ALA A 409 18.29 4.00 -6.82
C ALA A 409 19.23 2.79 -6.76
N PHE A 410 18.97 1.85 -5.85
CA PHE A 410 19.82 0.70 -5.55
C PHE A 410 19.13 -0.64 -5.78
N SER A 411 18.16 -0.69 -6.69
CA SER A 411 17.51 -1.95 -7.05
C SER A 411 17.04 -1.99 -8.50
N SER A 412 16.55 -3.15 -8.92
CA SER A 412 15.86 -3.33 -10.19
C SER A 412 14.41 -2.81 -10.20
N VAL A 413 13.85 -2.38 -9.06
CA VAL A 413 12.42 -2.03 -8.95
C VAL A 413 12.02 -0.88 -9.86
N ALA A 414 12.88 0.12 -10.04
CA ALA A 414 12.62 1.24 -10.95
C ALA A 414 12.40 0.80 -12.40
N ALA A 415 13.15 -0.20 -12.87
CA ALA A 415 12.93 -0.80 -14.17
C ALA A 415 11.67 -1.69 -14.17
N SER A 416 11.41 -2.38 -13.06
CA SER A 416 10.20 -3.16 -12.88
C SER A 416 8.93 -2.32 -13.03
N LEU A 417 8.86 -1.16 -12.37
CA LEU A 417 7.69 -0.28 -12.33
C LEU A 417 7.66 0.81 -13.41
N ARG A 418 8.63 0.80 -14.34
CA ARG A 418 8.81 1.85 -15.35
C ARG A 418 7.52 2.05 -16.16
N ARG A 419 6.96 3.27 -16.15
CA ARG A 419 5.59 3.52 -16.66
C ARG A 419 5.37 3.21 -18.15
N ASP A 420 6.44 3.27 -18.95
CA ASP A 420 6.42 3.05 -20.40
C ASP A 420 6.72 1.59 -20.78
N ARG A 421 6.99 0.70 -19.81
CA ARG A 421 7.31 -0.70 -20.14
C ARG A 421 6.10 -1.38 -20.80
N PRO A 422 6.28 -2.17 -21.88
CA PRO A 422 5.16 -2.77 -22.60
C PRO A 422 4.36 -3.76 -21.75
N ASP A 423 5.02 -4.51 -20.89
CA ASP A 423 4.49 -5.61 -20.09
C ASP A 423 4.09 -5.21 -18.66
N LEU A 424 3.99 -3.90 -18.36
CA LEU A 424 3.67 -3.38 -17.01
C LEU A 424 2.39 -3.99 -16.43
N LEU A 425 1.39 -4.17 -17.28
CA LEU A 425 0.03 -4.57 -16.93
C LEU A 425 -0.28 -6.00 -17.39
N ASN A 426 0.72 -6.80 -17.76
CA ASN A 426 0.50 -8.17 -18.23
C ASN A 426 0.00 -9.10 -17.11
N TYR A 427 0.21 -8.72 -15.84
CA TYR A 427 -0.06 -9.56 -14.69
C TYR A 427 -0.97 -8.84 -13.69
N LEU A 428 -2.25 -8.71 -14.04
CA LEU A 428 -3.29 -8.17 -13.16
C LEU A 428 -3.93 -9.31 -12.34
N MET A 429 -4.02 -9.11 -11.02
CA MET A 429 -4.64 -10.03 -10.06
C MET A 429 -5.89 -9.43 -9.44
#